data_AF-A0A199XTC5-F1
#
_entry.id   AF-A0A199XTC5-F1
#
_cell.length_a   1.000
_cell.length_b   1.000
_cell.length_c   1.000
_cell.angle_alpha   90.00
_cell.angle_beta   90.00
_cell.angle_gamma   90.00
#
_symmetry.space_group_name_H-M   'P 1'
#
loop_
_entity.id
_entity.type
_entity.pdbx_description
1 polymer ?
#
loop_
_entity_poly.entity_id
_entity_poly.type
_entity_poly.pdbx_seq_one_letter_code
_entity_poly.pdbx_strand_id
1 'polypeptide(L)' 'MKNFIELIFDNKVSHYIRIEHISVIENRNGTAIISLLNGDEIETSRDFNEVIKQIKEKSDK' A
#
# COMPACT_ATOMS: atom_id res chain seq x y z
N MET A 1 -9.44 7.91 -13.20
CA MET A 1 -10.17 7.62 -11.94
C MET A 1 -9.27 7.96 -10.76
N LYS A 2 -9.81 8.06 -9.55
CA LYS A 2 -9.02 8.31 -8.33
C LYS A 2 -8.38 6.99 -7.86
N ASN A 3 -7.11 6.75 -8.19
CA ASN A 3 -6.39 5.49 -7.94
C ASN A 3 -5.74 5.48 -6.55
N PHE A 4 -6.57 5.35 -5.52
CA PHE A 4 -6.11 5.24 -4.14
C PHE A 4 -6.28 3.81 -3.63
N ILE A 5 -5.36 3.39 -2.76
CA ILE A 5 -5.55 2.25 -1.86
C ILE A 5 -5.78 2.75 -0.43
N GLU A 6 -6.61 2.02 0.30
CA GLU A 6 -6.79 2.22 1.73
C GLU A 6 -5.92 1.19 2.46
N LEU A 7 -5.05 1.69 3.33
CA LEU A 7 -4.21 0.86 4.18
C LEU A 7 -4.63 1.05 5.62
N ILE A 8 -4.79 -0.07 6.32
CA ILE A 8 -5.08 -0.10 7.75
C ILE A 8 -3.76 -0.37 8.45
N PHE A 9 -3.54 0.33 9.55
CA PHE A 9 -2.38 0.22 10.41
C PHE A 9 -2.80 -0.36 11.76
N ASP A 10 -1.86 -0.88 12.54
CA ASP A 10 -2.12 -1.54 13.82
C ASP A 10 -2.88 -0.66 14.82
N ASN A 11 -2.79 0.66 14.69
CA ASN A 11 -3.55 1.63 15.49
C ASN A 11 -4.99 1.89 14.99
N LYS A 12 -5.47 1.12 14.00
CA LYS A 12 -6.78 1.27 13.34
C LYS A 12 -6.99 2.61 12.62
N VAL A 13 -5.93 3.34 12.31
CA VAL A 13 -6.00 4.52 11.45
C VAL A 13 -5.93 4.06 10.00
N SER A 14 -6.88 4.48 9.17
CA SER A 14 -6.84 4.27 7.72
C SER A 14 -6.05 5.40 7.06
N HIS A 15 -5.06 5.05 6.23
CA HIS A 15 -4.42 6.00 5.33
C HIS A 15 -4.81 5.70 3.88
N TYR A 16 -5.06 6.76 3.10
CA TYR A 16 -5.32 6.65 1.67
C TYR A 16 -4.05 7.04 0.91
N ILE A 17 -3.46 6.07 0.22
CA ILE A 17 -2.25 6.28 -0.57
C ILE A 17 -2.63 6.29 -2.05
N ARG A 18 -2.17 7.33 -2.76
CA ARG A 18 -2.22 7.38 -4.22
C ARG A 18 -1.27 6.34 -4.80
N ILE A 19 -1.78 5.45 -5.64
CA ILE A 19 -0.97 4.40 -6.26
C ILE A 19 0.16 5.02 -7.09
N GLU A 20 -0.09 6.14 -7.77
CA GLU A 20 0.92 6.86 -8.55
C GLU A 20 2.09 7.41 -7.72
N HIS A 21 1.98 7.46 -6.39
CA HIS A 21 3.04 7.93 -5.50
C HIS A 21 3.83 6.78 -4.85
N ILE A 22 3.47 5.52 -5.15
CA ILE A 22 4.20 4.36 -4.66
C ILE A 22 5.42 4.12 -5.55
N SER A 23 6.60 4.05 -4.95
CA SER A 23 7.84 3.71 -5.63
C SER A 23 8.03 2.20 -5.70
N VAL A 24 7.94 1.52 -4.56
CA VAL A 24 8.14 0.08 -4.45
C VAL A 24 7.28 -0.49 -3.32
N ILE A 25 6.92 -1.76 -3.45
CA ILE A 25 6.25 -2.53 -2.41
C ILE A 25 7.05 -3.80 -2.19
N GLU A 26 7.47 -3.99 -0.95
CA GLU A 26 8.32 -5.09 -0.54
C GLU A 26 7.58 -6.00 0.44
N ASN A 27 7.90 -7.29 0.39
CA ASN A 27 7.45 -8.25 1.37
C ASN A 27 8.52 -8.39 2.45
N ARG A 28 8.20 -7.99 3.68
CA ARG A 28 9.05 -8.16 4.86
C ARG A 28 8.34 -9.10 5.83
N ASN A 29 8.70 -10.39 5.80
CA ASN A 29 8.13 -11.44 6.65
C ASN A 29 6.60 -11.59 6.55
N GLY A 30 6.03 -11.45 5.35
CA GLY A 30 4.59 -11.51 5.10
C GLY A 30 3.89 -10.16 5.14
N THR A 31 4.52 -9.15 5.75
CA THR A 31 3.99 -7.79 5.82
C THR A 31 4.38 -6.98 4.60
N ALA A 32 3.45 -6.17 4.08
CA ALA A 32 3.76 -5.19 3.04
C ALA A 32 4.44 -3.94 3.62
N ILE A 33 5.61 -3.62 3.07
CA ILE A 33 6.30 -2.34 3.24
C ILE A 33 6.14 -1.54 1.95
N ILE A 34 5.69 -0.29 2.04
CA ILE A 34 5.43 0.58 0.89
C ILE A 34 6.37 1.77 0.98
N SER A 35 7.26 1.91 0.01
CA SER A 35 8.09 3.11 -0.13
C SER A 35 7.45 4.06 -1.13
N LEU A 36 7.34 5.32 -0.76
CA LEU A 36 6.77 6.39 -1.58
C LEU A 36 7.86 7.14 -2.35
N LEU A 37 7.48 7.80 -3.44
CA LEU A 37 8.39 8.58 -4.28
C LEU A 37 9.04 9.78 -3.55
N ASN A 38 8.44 10.25 -2.46
CA ASN A 38 8.99 11.32 -1.62
C ASN A 38 10.02 10.81 -0.60
N GLY A 39 10.29 9.51 -0.54
CA GLY A 39 11.23 8.88 0.38
C GLY A 39 10.61 8.34 1.68
N ASP A 40 9.31 8.54 1.90
CA ASP A 40 8.63 7.98 3.08
C ASP A 40 8.48 6.46 2.93
N GLU A 41 8.69 5.72 4.03
CA GLU A 41 8.42 4.28 4.13
C GLU A 41 7.25 4.03 5.07
N ILE A 42 6.36 3.14 4.67
CA ILE A 42 5.11 2.85 5.35
C ILE A 42 5.00 1.34 5.54
N GLU A 43 5.10 0.90 6.79
CA GLU A 43 4.81 -0.48 7.19
C GLU A 43 3.31 -0.64 7.44
N THR A 44 2.68 -1.56 6.71
CA THR A 44 1.24 -1.82 6.82
C THR A 44 0.98 -2.91 7.85
N SER A 45 -0.24 -2.98 8.41
CA SER A 45 -0.64 -4.15 9.24
C SER A 45 -1.21 -5.30 8.41
N ARG A 46 -1.10 -5.25 7.08
CA ARG A 46 -1.74 -6.19 6.15
C ARG A 46 -0.74 -7.14 5.51
N ASP A 47 -1.23 -8.33 5.17
CA ASP A 47 -0.48 -9.29 4.37
C ASP A 47 -0.12 -8.69 3.01
N PHE A 48 1.11 -8.93 2.58
CA PHE A 48 1.66 -8.43 1.33
C PHE A 48 0.79 -8.79 0.12
N ASN A 49 0.27 -10.02 0.06
CA ASN A 49 -0.53 -10.46 -1.08
C ASN A 49 -1.88 -9.76 -1.14
N GLU A 50 -2.47 -9.42 0.01
CA GLU A 50 -3.69 -8.62 0.06
C GLU A 50 -3.47 -7.22 -0.52
N VAL A 51 -2.37 -6.56 -0.12
CA VAL A 51 -2.02 -5.22 -0.63
C VAL A 51 -1.77 -5.26 -2.14
N ILE A 52 -1.01 -6.23 -2.63
CA ILE A 52 -0.75 -6.38 -4.08
C ILE A 52 -2.05 -6.65 -4.86
N LYS A 53 -2.94 -7.50 -4.34
CA LYS A 53 -4.24 -7.78 -4.97
C LYS A 53 -5.08 -6.50 -5.10
N GLN A 54 -5.18 -5.71 -4.03
CA GLN A 54 -5.93 -4.46 -4.05
C GLN A 54 -5.38 -3.45 -5.06
N ILE A 55 -4.05 -3.35 -5.18
CA ILE A 55 -3.42 -2.43 -6.15
C ILE A 55 -3.73 -2.84 -7.59
N LYS A 56 -3.64 -4.14 -7.91
CA LYS A 56 -3.98 -4.65 -9.25
C LYS A 56 -5.44 -4.35 -9.60
N GLU A 57 -6.38 -4.67 -8.71
CA GLU A 57 -7.82 -4.41 -8.91
C GLU A 57 -8.16 -2.92 -9.11
N LYS A 58 -7.33 -2.01 -8.62
CA LYS A 58 -7.49 -0.56 -8.76
C LYS A 58 -6.73 0.02 -9.94
N SER A 59 -5.67 -0.65 -10.42
CA SER A 59 -4.88 -0.23 -11.58
C SER A 59 -5.53 -0.64 -12.90
N ASP A 60 -6.29 -1.73 -12.89
CA ASP A 60 -6.99 -2.27 -14.08
C ASP A 60 -8.35 -1.57 -14.38
N LYS A 61 -8.70 -0.48 -13.67
CA LYS A 61 -9.96 0.26 -13.79
C LYS A 61 -9.76 1.69 -14.28
#